data_AF-A0A7R8VTW0-F1
#
_entry.id   AF-A0A7R8VTW0-F1
#
_cell.length_a   1.000
_cell.length_b   1.000
_cell.length_c   1.000
_cell.angle_alpha   90.00
_cell.angle_beta   90.00
_cell.angle_gamma   90.00
#
_symmetry.space_group_name_H-M   'P 1'
#
loop_
_entity.id
_entity.type
_entity.pdbx_description
1 polymer ?
#
loop_
_entity_poly.entity_id
_entity_poly.type
_entity_poly.pdbx_seq_one_letter_code
_entity_poly.pdbx_strand_id
1 'polypeptide(L)'
;MFNISLFYNFKYFLTLVLMFCVVSHTHGKTYSFKQRNIMIPVVVNTWPFINATEKAWETVYWKKMSAVDAVERGCIVCEKEQCDGTVGYGGSPDENGETTLDAMIMDGSTMNMGAVGALRRVKNAISVARHVLDYTQHSLLVGDQATEFAVAMGFKEEPLETNASTKIWQQWKQNNCQPNFWM
;
A
#
# COMPACT_ATOMS: atom_id res chain seq x y z
N MET A 1 5.99 5.19 -6.02
CA MET A 1 6.83 5.43 -4.81
C MET A 1 6.03 4.95 -3.60
N PHE A 2 6.34 3.75 -3.12
CA PHE A 2 5.59 3.03 -2.09
C PHE A 2 5.46 3.85 -0.80
N ASN A 3 4.23 4.05 -0.31
CA ASN A 3 3.97 4.62 1.00
C ASN A 3 3.60 3.48 1.95
N ILE A 4 4.50 3.22 2.91
CA ILE A 4 4.37 2.17 3.89
C ILE A 4 3.38 2.66 4.97
N SER A 5 2.19 2.08 5.01
CA SER A 5 1.32 2.14 6.21
C SER A 5 1.90 1.23 7.29
N LEU A 6 2.90 1.73 8.00
CA LEU A 6 3.43 1.07 9.21
C LEU A 6 2.42 1.26 10.34
N PHE A 7 1.68 0.20 10.67
CA PHE A 7 1.13 0.05 12.01
C PHE A 7 2.28 -0.29 12.95
N TYR A 8 2.93 0.73 13.51
CA TYR A 8 3.92 0.55 14.56
C TYR A 8 3.24 0.12 15.85
N ASN A 9 3.50 -1.11 16.28
CA ASN A 9 3.10 -1.63 17.58
C ASN A 9 3.96 -0.93 18.66
N PHE A 10 3.34 -0.02 19.41
CA PHE A 10 3.90 0.95 20.37
C PHE A 10 4.62 0.34 21.60
N LYS A 11 4.98 -0.95 21.59
CA LYS A 11 5.46 -1.67 22.79
C LYS A 11 6.98 -1.66 23.00
N TYR A 12 7.80 -1.35 22.00
CA TYR A 12 9.26 -1.54 22.08
C TYR A 12 10.11 -0.26 22.18
N PHE A 13 9.51 0.93 22.14
CA PHE A 13 10.26 2.19 22.30
C PHE A 13 10.52 2.59 23.76
N LEU A 14 9.85 1.95 24.73
CA LEU A 14 9.95 2.35 26.15
C LEU A 14 11.11 1.71 26.92
N THR A 15 11.78 0.71 26.35
CA THR A 15 12.80 -0.06 27.09
C THR A 15 14.23 0.46 26.92
N LEU A 16 14.48 1.41 26.01
CA LEU A 16 15.84 1.93 25.75
C LEU A 16 16.16 3.28 26.43
N VAL A 17 15.21 3.90 27.14
CA VAL A 17 15.43 5.20 27.83
C VAL A 17 15.66 5.05 29.34
N LEU A 18 15.54 3.83 29.89
CA LEU A 18 15.73 3.55 31.31
C LEU A 18 17.21 3.39 31.74
N MET A 19 18.15 3.97 30.98
CA MET A 19 19.58 3.98 31.33
C MET A 19 20.16 5.40 31.45
N PHE A 20 19.33 6.41 31.76
CA PHE A 20 19.79 7.75 32.17
C PHE A 20 18.90 8.33 33.26
N CYS A 21 18.97 7.78 34.47
CA CYS A 21 18.49 8.49 35.67
C CYS A 21 19.44 8.22 36.84
N VAL A 22 20.64 8.79 36.75
CA VAL A 22 21.41 9.14 37.94
C VAL A 22 21.18 10.63 38.20
N VAL A 23 20.45 10.88 39.29
CA VAL A 23 20.49 12.07 40.16
C VAL A 23 20.32 13.44 39.51
N SER A 24 19.14 14.04 39.72
CA SER A 24 19.02 15.47 40.08
C SER A 24 17.71 15.70 40.82
N HIS A 25 17.84 16.16 42.05
CA HIS A 25 16.76 16.38 43.01
C HIS A 25 16.21 17.80 42.83
N THR A 26 15.17 17.98 42.01
CA THR A 26 14.41 19.24 41.98
C THR A 26 12.91 18.99 41.69
N HIS A 27 12.08 19.30 42.69
CA HIS A 27 10.64 19.58 42.65
C HIS A 27 9.83 18.91 41.52
N GLY A 28 9.32 17.70 41.80
CA GLY A 28 8.41 16.97 40.93
C GLY A 28 7.04 17.63 40.81
N LYS A 29 6.80 18.31 39.68
CA LYS A 29 5.46 18.32 39.08
C LYS A 29 5.33 17.03 38.29
N THR A 30 4.60 16.06 38.84
CA THR A 30 4.17 14.88 38.10
C THR A 30 3.22 15.33 37.00
N TYR A 31 3.71 15.45 35.77
CA TYR A 31 2.85 15.59 34.60
C TYR A 31 2.16 14.24 34.37
N SER A 32 0.93 14.12 34.87
CA SER A 32 0.04 13.01 34.52
C SER A 32 -0.30 13.14 33.04
N PHE A 33 0.34 12.31 32.21
CA PHE A 33 -0.08 12.16 30.81
C PHE A 33 -1.44 11.47 30.83
N LYS A 34 -2.52 12.26 30.68
CA LYS A 34 -3.89 11.75 30.59
C LYS A 34 -3.97 10.89 29.31
N GLN A 35 -3.91 9.58 29.47
CA GLN A 35 -4.06 8.61 28.39
C GLN A 35 -5.43 8.83 27.75
N ARG A 36 -5.47 9.55 26.62
CA ARG A 36 -6.71 9.75 25.87
C ARG A 36 -7.11 8.38 25.32
N ASN A 37 -8.33 7.94 25.62
CA ASN A 37 -8.92 6.78 24.94
C ASN A 37 -8.83 7.02 23.44
N ILE A 38 -8.01 6.23 22.74
CA ILE A 38 -7.97 6.24 21.29
C ILE A 38 -9.30 5.63 20.83
N MET A 39 -10.10 6.40 20.11
CA MET A 39 -11.34 5.93 19.51
C MET A 39 -10.98 5.01 18.35
N ILE A 40 -11.27 3.71 18.50
CA ILE A 40 -11.09 2.69 17.47
C ILE A 40 -12.44 2.33 16.85
N PRO A 41 -12.51 2.05 15.53
CA PRO A 41 -11.40 1.97 14.58
C PRO A 41 -10.92 3.35 14.07
N VAL A 42 -9.71 3.38 13.50
CA VAL A 42 -9.13 4.53 12.81
C VAL A 42 -8.69 4.09 11.42
N VAL A 43 -8.98 4.90 10.41
CA VAL A 43 -8.53 4.71 9.03
C VAL A 43 -7.78 5.96 8.60
N VAL A 44 -6.55 5.79 8.11
CA VAL A 44 -5.72 6.86 7.55
C VAL A 44 -5.09 6.34 6.28
N ASN A 45 -5.15 7.13 5.22
CA ASN A 45 -4.47 6.89 3.97
C ASN A 45 -3.80 8.17 3.49
N THR A 46 -2.85 8.03 2.56
CA THR A 46 -2.24 9.18 1.91
C THR A 46 -3.13 9.77 0.84
N TRP A 47 -2.97 11.08 0.69
CA TRP A 47 -3.68 11.97 -0.23
C TRP A 47 -5.18 12.10 0.08
N PRO A 48 -5.90 13.09 -0.49
CA PRO A 48 -7.32 13.28 -0.25
C PRO A 48 -8.19 12.29 -1.05
N PHE A 49 -7.86 10.99 -1.01
CA PHE A 49 -8.61 9.92 -1.67
C PHE A 49 -9.80 9.47 -0.79
N ILE A 50 -10.79 10.35 -0.68
CA ILE A 50 -11.91 10.21 0.26
C ILE A 50 -12.68 8.89 0.02
N ASN A 51 -12.94 8.52 -1.23
CA ASN A 51 -13.66 7.28 -1.53
C ASN A 51 -12.93 6.02 -1.02
N ALA A 52 -11.60 6.01 -1.07
CA ALA A 52 -10.79 4.92 -0.52
C ALA A 52 -10.89 4.88 1.01
N THR A 53 -10.82 6.03 1.67
CA THR A 53 -11.00 6.15 3.13
C THR A 53 -12.39 5.67 3.56
N GLU A 54 -13.44 6.13 2.88
CA GLU A 54 -14.83 5.76 3.14
C GLU A 54 -15.04 4.26 2.97
N LYS A 55 -14.42 3.66 1.94
CA LYS A 55 -14.55 2.22 1.70
C LYS A 55 -13.87 1.39 2.77
N ALA A 56 -12.67 1.79 3.18
CA ALA A 56 -11.97 1.15 4.30
C ALA A 56 -12.77 1.31 5.61
N TRP A 57 -13.31 2.50 5.88
CA TRP A 57 -14.17 2.76 7.04
C TRP A 57 -15.42 1.88 7.02
N GLU A 58 -16.13 1.80 5.89
CA GLU A 58 -17.31 0.94 5.73
C GLU A 58 -16.98 -0.51 6.07
N THR A 59 -15.82 -0.98 5.63
CA THR A 59 -15.36 -2.34 5.82
C THR A 59 -15.10 -2.65 7.30
N VAL A 60 -14.32 -1.82 8.00
CA VAL A 60 -13.96 -2.09 9.40
C VAL A 60 -15.08 -1.72 10.37
N TYR A 61 -15.78 -0.61 10.15
CA TYR A 61 -16.73 -0.08 11.11
C TYR A 61 -18.13 -0.65 10.94
N TRP A 62 -18.69 -0.63 9.71
CA TRP A 62 -20.05 -1.10 9.46
C TRP A 62 -20.11 -2.61 9.27
N LYS A 63 -19.20 -3.19 8.48
CA LYS A 63 -19.17 -4.63 8.19
C LYS A 63 -18.44 -5.46 9.23
N LYS A 64 -17.73 -4.83 10.17
CA LYS A 64 -16.95 -5.50 11.23
C LYS A 64 -15.95 -6.52 10.69
N MET A 65 -15.41 -6.25 9.49
CA MET A 65 -14.37 -7.07 8.89
C MET A 65 -12.99 -6.72 9.47
N SER A 66 -11.97 -7.51 9.13
CA SER A 66 -10.63 -7.31 9.67
C SER A 66 -9.99 -6.00 9.19
N ALA A 67 -8.95 -5.55 9.89
CA ALA A 67 -8.16 -4.39 9.45
C ALA A 67 -7.52 -4.64 8.08
N VAL A 68 -7.14 -5.89 7.77
CA VAL A 68 -6.52 -6.22 6.49
C VAL A 68 -7.54 -6.19 5.35
N ASP A 69 -8.78 -6.64 5.59
CA ASP A 69 -9.88 -6.49 4.63
C ASP A 69 -10.15 -5.02 4.31
N ALA A 70 -10.07 -4.14 5.32
CA ALA A 70 -10.29 -2.72 5.15
C ALA A 70 -9.20 -2.06 4.30
N VAL A 71 -7.94 -2.44 4.51
CA VAL A 71 -6.81 -1.98 3.67
C VAL A 71 -6.98 -2.44 2.23
N GLU A 72 -7.24 -3.74 2.01
CA GLU A 72 -7.43 -4.27 0.65
C GLU A 72 -8.56 -3.52 -0.08
N ARG A 73 -9.75 -3.42 0.55
CA ARG A 73 -10.91 -2.78 -0.07
C ARG A 73 -10.72 -1.28 -0.29
N GLY A 74 -9.99 -0.58 0.58
CA GLY A 74 -9.63 0.82 0.37
C GLY A 74 -8.70 1.00 -0.83
N CYS A 75 -7.65 0.18 -0.93
CA CYS A 75 -6.71 0.23 -2.04
C CYS A 75 -7.36 -0.12 -3.40
N ILE A 76 -8.24 -1.12 -3.45
CA ILE A 76 -9.01 -1.49 -4.67
C ILE A 76 -9.76 -0.29 -5.24
N VAL A 77 -10.31 0.59 -4.39
CA VAL A 77 -11.01 1.80 -4.85
C VAL A 77 -10.05 2.67 -5.67
N CYS A 78 -8.85 2.93 -5.16
CA CYS A 78 -7.89 3.75 -5.91
C CYS A 78 -7.30 3.06 -7.13
N GLU A 79 -7.14 1.74 -7.12
CA GLU A 79 -6.74 0.99 -8.33
C GLU A 79 -7.78 1.11 -9.44
N LYS A 80 -9.07 1.13 -9.06
CA LYS A 80 -10.19 1.27 -10.00
C LYS A 80 -10.42 2.71 -10.45
N GLU A 81 -10.36 3.66 -9.53
CA GLU A 81 -10.54 5.09 -9.80
C GLU A 81 -9.31 5.74 -10.42
N GLN A 82 -8.20 5.00 -10.51
CA GLN A 82 -6.93 5.47 -11.06
C GLN A 82 -6.46 6.74 -10.34
N CYS A 83 -6.46 6.73 -9.00
CA CYS A 83 -6.22 7.89 -8.14
C CYS A 83 -4.97 8.70 -8.58
N ASP A 84 -5.19 9.95 -9.01
CA ASP A 84 -4.21 10.88 -9.58
C ASP A 84 -3.38 10.34 -10.77
N GLY A 85 -3.80 9.24 -11.39
CA GLY A 85 -3.01 8.51 -12.40
C GLY A 85 -1.74 7.84 -11.85
N THR A 86 -1.64 7.72 -10.52
CA THR A 86 -0.48 7.15 -9.80
C THR A 86 -0.75 5.79 -9.17
N VAL A 87 -2.01 5.34 -9.17
CA VAL A 87 -2.44 4.06 -8.59
C VAL A 87 -3.26 3.30 -9.62
N GLY A 88 -3.03 1.99 -9.74
CA GLY A 88 -3.75 1.15 -10.69
C GLY A 88 -3.30 1.29 -12.14
N TYR A 89 -4.12 0.76 -13.04
CA TYR A 89 -3.83 0.69 -14.47
C TYR A 89 -3.95 2.06 -15.16
N GLY A 90 -3.48 2.16 -16.41
CA GLY A 90 -3.71 3.29 -17.29
C GLY A 90 -2.97 4.57 -16.93
N GLY A 91 -2.03 4.51 -15.99
CA GLY A 91 -1.13 5.60 -15.58
C GLY A 91 0.33 5.17 -15.61
N SER A 92 1.23 6.15 -15.49
CA SER A 92 2.68 5.95 -15.28
C SER A 92 3.33 4.87 -16.16
N PRO A 93 3.24 4.95 -17.50
CA PRO A 93 3.91 3.97 -18.38
C PRO A 93 5.43 4.06 -18.25
N ASP A 94 6.10 2.91 -18.36
CA ASP A 94 7.56 2.80 -18.36
C ASP A 94 8.18 3.24 -19.71
N GLU A 95 9.50 3.10 -19.86
CA GLU A 95 10.21 3.50 -21.09
C GLU A 95 9.80 2.69 -22.33
N ASN A 96 9.22 1.49 -22.12
CA ASN A 96 8.65 0.62 -23.14
C ASN A 96 7.16 0.90 -23.40
N GLY A 97 6.55 1.78 -22.62
CA GLY A 97 5.15 2.19 -22.75
C GLY A 97 4.18 1.31 -21.97
N GLU A 98 4.69 0.39 -21.14
CA GLU A 98 3.88 -0.54 -20.36
C GLU A 98 3.62 0.01 -18.96
N THR A 99 2.41 -0.19 -18.47
CA THR A 99 2.10 0.05 -17.05
C THR A 99 2.35 -1.24 -16.26
N THR A 100 3.22 -1.19 -15.26
CA THR A 100 3.42 -2.29 -14.30
C THR A 100 3.03 -1.86 -12.88
N LEU A 101 2.41 -2.75 -12.11
CA LEU A 101 1.84 -2.42 -10.81
C LEU A 101 2.63 -3.02 -9.65
N ASP A 102 2.54 -2.33 -8.52
CA ASP A 102 3.37 -2.50 -7.35
C ASP A 102 2.45 -2.41 -6.12
N ALA A 103 2.35 -3.47 -5.32
CA ALA A 103 1.44 -3.50 -4.17
C ALA A 103 1.96 -4.40 -3.04
N MET A 104 1.61 -4.04 -1.80
CA MET A 104 1.97 -4.78 -0.60
C MET A 104 0.85 -4.67 0.44
N ILE A 105 0.58 -5.77 1.14
CA ILE A 105 -0.32 -5.79 2.29
C ILE A 105 0.32 -6.57 3.45
N MET A 106 0.09 -6.11 4.68
CA MET A 106 0.67 -6.69 5.89
C MET A 106 -0.42 -6.89 6.96
N ASP A 107 -0.41 -8.05 7.58
CA ASP A 107 -1.20 -8.33 8.77
C ASP A 107 -0.38 -8.03 10.02
N GLY A 108 -0.71 -6.94 10.72
CA GLY A 108 -0.01 -6.52 11.93
C GLY A 108 -0.19 -7.44 13.14
N SER A 109 -1.12 -8.39 13.10
CA SER A 109 -1.33 -9.36 14.19
C SER A 109 -0.35 -10.54 14.10
N THR A 110 -0.06 -11.00 12.89
CA THR A 110 0.84 -12.13 12.60
C THR A 110 2.22 -11.67 12.15
N MET A 111 2.37 -10.40 11.76
CA MET A 111 3.54 -9.84 11.07
C MET A 111 3.81 -10.43 9.69
N ASN A 112 2.89 -11.23 9.15
CA ASN A 112 3.00 -11.75 7.80
C ASN A 112 2.69 -10.66 6.77
N MET A 113 3.32 -10.74 5.60
CA MET A 113 3.09 -9.84 4.49
C MET A 113 3.04 -10.59 3.16
N GLY A 114 2.32 -10.01 2.20
CA GLY A 114 2.32 -10.42 0.81
C GLY A 114 2.48 -9.19 -0.08
N ALA A 115 3.23 -9.36 -1.16
CA ALA A 115 3.57 -8.28 -2.07
C ALA A 115 3.73 -8.78 -3.51
N VAL A 116 3.51 -7.85 -4.43
CA VAL A 116 3.81 -7.99 -5.84
C VAL A 116 4.61 -6.78 -6.32
N GLY A 117 5.59 -7.02 -7.18
CA GLY A 117 6.39 -5.96 -7.80
C GLY A 117 6.50 -6.14 -9.31
N ALA A 118 6.47 -5.04 -10.06
CA ALA A 118 6.41 -5.08 -11.52
C ALA A 118 5.34 -6.05 -12.05
N LEU A 119 4.17 -6.12 -11.38
CA LEU A 119 3.06 -6.97 -11.78
C LEU A 119 2.53 -6.51 -13.13
N ARG A 120 2.49 -7.43 -14.09
CA ARG A 120 2.09 -7.15 -15.47
C ARG A 120 0.68 -7.67 -15.70
N ARG A 121 -0.10 -6.97 -16.51
CA ARG A 121 -1.38 -7.45 -17.08
C ARG A 121 -2.44 -7.94 -16.08
N VAL A 122 -2.44 -7.43 -14.84
CA VAL A 122 -3.47 -7.73 -13.83
C VAL A 122 -3.81 -6.46 -13.06
N LYS A 123 -5.09 -6.06 -13.07
CA LYS A 123 -5.53 -4.75 -12.55
C LYS A 123 -5.54 -4.64 -11.02
N ASN A 124 -5.96 -5.70 -10.32
CA ASN A 124 -6.20 -5.67 -8.87
C ASN A 124 -4.93 -6.07 -8.09
N ALA A 125 -3.89 -5.24 -8.15
CA ALA A 125 -2.57 -5.58 -7.63
C ALA A 125 -2.57 -5.87 -6.11
N ILE A 126 -3.29 -5.10 -5.31
CA ILE A 126 -3.38 -5.30 -3.85
C ILE A 126 -4.05 -6.63 -3.49
N SER A 127 -5.04 -7.07 -4.27
CA SER A 127 -5.69 -8.37 -4.06
C SER A 127 -4.77 -9.52 -4.45
N VAL A 128 -3.92 -9.36 -5.47
CA VAL A 128 -2.87 -10.36 -5.77
C VAL A 128 -1.87 -10.42 -4.62
N ALA A 129 -1.43 -9.26 -4.10
CA ALA A 129 -0.57 -9.21 -2.91
C ALA A 129 -1.21 -9.88 -1.68
N ARG A 130 -2.54 -9.72 -1.50
CA ARG A 130 -3.31 -10.44 -0.48
C ARG A 130 -3.31 -11.95 -0.71
N HIS A 131 -3.36 -12.41 -1.95
CA HIS A 131 -3.25 -13.84 -2.24
C HIS A 131 -1.84 -14.39 -2.00
N VAL A 132 -0.78 -13.59 -2.22
CA VAL A 132 0.58 -13.96 -1.81
C VAL A 132 0.64 -14.20 -0.30
N LEU A 133 0.03 -13.30 0.49
CA LEU A 133 -0.06 -13.42 1.95
C LEU A 133 -0.81 -14.69 2.39
N ASP A 134 -1.95 -14.98 1.77
CA ASP A 134 -2.87 -16.03 2.25
C ASP A 134 -2.52 -17.43 1.73
N TYR A 135 -1.95 -17.54 0.53
CA TYR A 135 -1.81 -18.82 -0.18
C TYR A 135 -0.37 -19.23 -0.47
N THR A 136 0.62 -18.49 0.05
CA THR A 136 2.04 -18.83 -0.12
C THR A 136 2.81 -18.69 1.18
N GLN A 137 3.99 -19.31 1.26
CA GLN A 137 4.96 -19.07 2.33
C GLN A 137 5.98 -17.98 1.95
N HIS A 138 5.80 -17.33 0.80
CA HIS A 138 6.67 -16.27 0.29
C HIS A 138 6.07 -14.91 0.61
N SER A 139 6.92 -13.87 0.60
CA SER A 139 6.48 -12.50 0.88
C SER A 139 6.34 -11.63 -0.36
N LEU A 140 7.05 -11.95 -1.46
CA LEU A 140 7.08 -11.12 -2.67
C LEU A 140 7.18 -12.00 -3.91
N LEU A 141 6.32 -11.72 -4.89
CA LEU A 141 6.40 -12.24 -6.26
C LEU A 141 6.57 -11.08 -7.24
N VAL A 142 7.22 -11.29 -8.38
CA VAL A 142 7.49 -10.19 -9.32
C VAL A 142 7.26 -10.55 -10.78
N GLY A 143 7.05 -9.53 -11.61
CA GLY A 143 7.06 -9.65 -13.07
C GLY A 143 5.96 -10.58 -13.62
N ASP A 144 6.28 -11.26 -14.71
CA ASP A 144 5.38 -12.22 -15.34
C ASP A 144 5.09 -13.44 -14.43
N GLN A 145 5.98 -13.82 -13.52
CA GLN A 145 5.73 -14.91 -12.59
C GLN A 145 4.67 -14.54 -11.53
N ALA A 146 4.57 -13.26 -11.17
CA ALA A 146 3.46 -12.77 -10.35
C ALA A 146 2.13 -12.80 -11.13
N THR A 147 2.17 -12.54 -12.45
CA THR A 147 1.00 -12.66 -13.33
C THR A 147 0.54 -14.11 -13.44
N GLU A 148 1.46 -15.06 -13.65
CA GLU A 148 1.14 -16.50 -13.68
C GLU A 148 0.48 -16.95 -12.37
N PHE A 149 1.04 -16.53 -11.23
CA PHE A 149 0.43 -16.77 -9.92
C PHE A 149 -0.97 -16.17 -9.82
N ALA A 150 -1.15 -14.90 -10.23
CA ALA A 150 -2.44 -14.24 -10.19
C ALA A 150 -3.48 -14.99 -11.05
N VAL A 151 -3.13 -15.42 -12.25
CA VAL A 151 -4.02 -16.21 -13.11
C VAL A 151 -4.38 -17.54 -12.46
N ALA A 152 -3.42 -18.24 -11.85
CA ALA A 152 -3.67 -19.47 -11.10
C ALA A 152 -4.59 -19.26 -9.90
N MET A 153 -4.59 -18.06 -9.31
CA MET A 153 -5.49 -17.64 -8.23
C MET A 153 -6.86 -17.13 -8.74
N GLY A 154 -7.09 -17.14 -10.06
CA GLY A 154 -8.37 -16.76 -10.67
C GLY A 154 -8.51 -15.29 -11.05
N PHE A 155 -7.42 -14.51 -11.00
CA PHE A 155 -7.41 -13.16 -11.53
C PHE A 155 -7.39 -13.18 -13.06
N LYS A 156 -8.00 -12.16 -13.66
CA LYS A 156 -8.02 -12.00 -15.12
C LYS A 156 -6.71 -11.36 -15.60
N GLU A 157 -6.07 -12.00 -16.58
CA GLU A 157 -5.00 -11.37 -17.35
C GLU A 157 -5.62 -10.44 -18.41
N GLU A 158 -5.30 -9.15 -18.34
CA GLU A 158 -5.77 -8.13 -19.28
C GLU A 158 -4.79 -6.96 -19.38
N PRO A 159 -4.75 -6.24 -20.51
CA PRO A 159 -3.87 -5.07 -20.67
C PRO A 159 -4.10 -4.01 -19.60
N LEU A 160 -3.00 -3.37 -19.18
CA LEU A 160 -3.03 -2.27 -18.20
C LEU A 160 -3.01 -0.90 -18.88
N GLU A 161 -2.67 -0.86 -20.17
CA GLU A 161 -2.59 0.36 -20.95
C GLU A 161 -3.98 0.92 -21.25
N THR A 162 -4.04 2.24 -21.34
CA THR A 162 -5.21 2.96 -21.85
C THR A 162 -4.76 3.95 -22.91
N ASN A 163 -5.71 4.51 -23.66
CA ASN A 163 -5.38 5.59 -24.61
C ASN A 163 -4.67 6.78 -23.92
N ALA A 164 -4.93 7.00 -22.62
CA ALA A 164 -4.28 8.05 -21.85
C ALA A 164 -2.80 7.72 -21.58
N SER A 165 -2.48 6.53 -21.06
CA SER A 165 -1.08 6.13 -20.81
C SER A 165 -0.28 6.04 -22.12
N THR A 166 -0.86 5.48 -23.18
CA THR A 166 -0.23 5.42 -24.50
C THR A 166 0.12 6.83 -25.00
N LYS A 167 -0.77 7.81 -24.81
CA LYS A 167 -0.51 9.20 -25.20
C LYS A 167 0.62 9.83 -24.39
N ILE A 168 0.67 9.59 -23.07
CA ILE A 168 1.76 10.07 -22.19
C ILE A 168 3.11 9.55 -22.69
N TRP A 169 3.20 8.23 -22.94
CA TRP A 169 4.43 7.61 -23.43
C TRP A 169 4.83 8.11 -24.83
N GLN A 170 3.88 8.25 -25.75
CA GLN A 170 4.16 8.80 -27.09
C GLN A 170 4.69 10.23 -27.03
N GLN A 171 4.12 11.08 -26.18
CA GLN A 171 4.61 12.46 -25.97
C GLN A 171 6.03 12.47 -25.40
N TRP A 172 6.33 11.59 -24.45
CA TRP A 172 7.67 11.43 -23.89
C TRP A 172 8.69 10.95 -24.95
N LYS A 173 8.33 9.98 -25.80
CA LYS A 173 9.16 9.53 -26.93
C LYS A 173 9.42 10.68 -27.92
N GLN A 174 8.40 11.47 -28.24
CA GLN A 174 8.52 12.66 -29.10
C GLN A 174 9.41 13.74 -28.48
N ASN A 175 9.45 13.82 -27.14
CA ASN A 175 10.33 14.71 -26.40
C ASN A 175 11.73 14.11 -26.16
N ASN A 176 12.26 13.36 -27.11
CA ASN A 176 13.59 12.72 -27.05
C ASN A 176 13.82 11.87 -25.79
N CYS A 177 12.78 11.20 -25.31
CA CYS A 177 12.83 10.37 -24.09
C CYS A 177 13.29 11.18 -22.85
N GLN A 178 12.86 12.44 -22.73
CA GLN A 178 13.18 13.31 -21.58
C GLN A 178 11.94 13.68 -20.76
N PRO A 179 12.02 13.65 -19.41
CA PRO A 179 13.16 13.20 -18.61
C PRO A 179 13.33 11.67 -18.62
N ASN A 180 14.51 11.14 -18.31
CA ASN A 180 14.71 9.72 -18.00
C ASN A 180 15.66 9.53 -16.81
N PHE A 181 15.83 8.29 -16.36
CA PHE A 181 16.56 7.96 -15.14
C PHE A 181 17.94 7.33 -15.41
N TRP A 182 18.43 7.38 -16.65
CA TRP A 182 19.80 6.97 -17.00
C TRP A 182 20.76 8.12 -16.70
N MET A 183 21.99 7.82 -16.27
CA MET A 183 23.06 8.81 -16.00
C MET A 183 24.13 8.80 -17.08
#